data_AF-A0A1Q8Q584-F1
#
_entry.id   AF-A0A1Q8Q584-F1
#
_cell.length_a   1.000
_cell.length_b   1.000
_cell.length_c   1.000
_cell.angle_alpha   90.00
_cell.angle_beta   90.00
_cell.angle_gamma   90.00
#
_symmetry.space_group_name_H-M   'P 1'
#
loop_
_entity.id
_entity.type
_entity.pdbx_description
1 polymer ?
#
loop_
_entity_poly.entity_id
_entity_poly.type
_entity_poly.pdbx_seq_one_letter_code
_entity_poly.pdbx_strand_id
1 'polypeptide(L)'
;MSVSGLLKVPASTANLGPGFDSIGLAFSLYLTVEVKPSDRWIFSHRSALLNGLPEDDRHLIAVVAKKTAALRGVEMPPIEAVLESDIPLARGLGSSAAAIAAGIEIADKLAGLQLTDAEKLNIGDQFEGHPDNIGASLFGGMVCGVSLGETAELLKLPAPDIDLIALVPSYELKTEDARNVLPASFARKDAVLGSAVSNILVAAFMQQDYETAGRMMERDVFHEPYRTPLIKEFAPARELARSYGAYATVISGAGPTVLTVAPRGKGQGIAAQFQAAFNGCDVLQLSVDSKGPEWIQTGE
;
A
#
# COMPACT_ATOMS: atom_id res chain seq x y z
N MET A 1 21.59 -4.88 -26.48
CA MET A 1 20.66 -3.73 -26.42
C MET A 1 20.40 -3.48 -24.95
N SER A 2 20.85 -2.35 -24.42
CA SER A 2 20.64 -2.00 -23.01
C SER A 2 19.16 -1.71 -22.79
N VAL A 3 18.44 -2.62 -22.13
CA VAL A 3 17.01 -2.45 -21.85
C VAL A 3 16.88 -1.31 -20.83
N SER A 4 16.63 -0.10 -21.31
CA SER A 4 16.13 1.00 -20.48
C SER A 4 14.60 0.95 -20.42
N GLY A 5 14.01 1.38 -19.32
CA GLY A 5 12.57 1.44 -19.21
C GLY A 5 12.09 2.34 -18.09
N LEU A 6 10.86 2.81 -18.23
CA LEU A 6 10.15 3.56 -17.21
C LEU A 6 9.15 2.61 -16.55
N LEU A 7 9.33 2.31 -15.27
CA LEU A 7 8.42 1.50 -14.48
C LEU A 7 7.56 2.41 -13.61
N LYS A 8 6.25 2.19 -13.63
CA LYS A 8 5.29 2.88 -12.76
C LYS A 8 4.61 1.86 -11.86
N VAL A 9 4.67 2.05 -10.54
CA VAL A 9 4.10 1.14 -9.53
C VAL A 9 3.08 1.91 -8.68
N PRO A 10 1.85 1.42 -8.51
CA PRO A 10 0.86 2.08 -7.66
C PRO A 10 1.21 1.95 -6.17
N ALA A 11 0.75 2.94 -5.41
CA ALA A 11 0.69 2.88 -3.96
C ALA A 11 -0.44 1.97 -3.49
N SER A 12 -0.44 1.67 -2.18
CA SER A 12 -1.44 0.82 -1.56
C SER A 12 -1.85 1.29 -0.17
N THR A 13 -3.05 0.88 0.24
CA THR A 13 -3.47 0.83 1.63
C THR A 13 -3.67 -0.62 2.02
N ALA A 14 -3.52 -0.89 3.31
CA ALA A 14 -3.76 -2.18 3.92
C ALA A 14 -4.87 -2.12 4.97
N ASN A 15 -5.24 -3.30 5.45
CA ASN A 15 -6.21 -3.61 6.50
C ASN A 15 -7.66 -3.29 6.13
N LEU A 16 -7.94 -2.07 5.66
CA LEU A 16 -9.30 -1.56 5.41
C LEU A 16 -10.25 -1.88 6.57
N GLY A 17 -9.80 -1.61 7.80
CA GLY A 17 -10.49 -2.01 9.02
C GLY A 17 -10.07 -3.41 9.48
N PRO A 18 -11.00 -4.37 9.65
CA PRO A 18 -10.74 -5.68 10.27
C PRO A 18 -9.98 -6.65 9.36
N GLY A 19 -9.68 -6.30 8.11
CA GLY A 19 -8.88 -7.09 7.17
C GLY A 19 -7.37 -7.10 7.48
N PHE A 20 -7.02 -7.15 8.77
CA PHE A 20 -5.67 -6.99 9.29
C PHE A 20 -4.67 -7.98 8.66
N ASP A 21 -3.56 -7.46 8.11
CA ASP A 21 -2.50 -8.20 7.40
C ASP A 21 -3.02 -9.07 6.24
N SER A 22 -4.18 -8.75 5.67
CA SER A 22 -4.86 -9.59 4.66
C SER A 22 -5.44 -8.80 3.49
N ILE A 23 -6.18 -7.73 3.77
CA ILE A 23 -6.90 -6.96 2.74
C ILE A 23 -6.08 -5.74 2.33
N GLY A 24 -5.82 -5.60 1.03
CA GLY A 24 -5.12 -4.46 0.44
C GLY A 24 -5.91 -3.80 -0.69
N LEU A 25 -5.61 -2.54 -0.98
CA LEU A 25 -6.20 -1.80 -2.10
C LEU A 25 -5.17 -0.87 -2.72
N ALA A 26 -4.94 -1.00 -4.03
CA ALA A 26 -4.10 -0.08 -4.78
C ALA A 26 -4.84 1.19 -5.17
N PHE A 27 -4.14 2.32 -5.19
CA PHE A 27 -4.71 3.61 -5.54
C PHE A 27 -3.74 4.53 -6.29
N SER A 28 -4.28 5.63 -6.81
CA SER A 28 -3.65 6.54 -7.77
C SER A 28 -2.56 7.47 -7.20
N LEU A 29 -1.63 6.94 -6.40
CA LEU A 29 -0.30 7.50 -6.17
C LEU A 29 0.72 6.49 -6.71
N TYR A 30 1.90 6.94 -7.09
CA TYR A 30 2.85 6.17 -7.85
C TYR A 30 4.31 6.37 -7.43
N LEU A 31 5.05 5.27 -7.49
CA LEU A 31 6.50 5.28 -7.62
C LEU A 31 6.84 5.07 -9.10
N THR A 32 7.55 6.04 -9.67
CA THR A 32 8.06 5.98 -11.04
C THR A 32 9.57 5.80 -11.00
N VAL A 33 10.08 4.81 -11.73
CA VAL A 33 11.51 4.47 -11.78
C VAL A 33 11.95 4.40 -13.23
N GLU A 34 12.74 5.39 -13.66
CA GLU A 34 13.48 5.33 -14.90
C GLU A 34 14.75 4.52 -14.64
N VAL A 35 14.93 3.38 -15.32
CA VAL A 35 16.04 2.47 -15.06
C VAL A 35 16.77 2.09 -16.34
N LYS A 36 18.10 1.97 -16.25
CA LYS A 36 18.96 1.44 -17.31
C LYS A 36 20.14 0.64 -16.71
N PRO A 37 20.72 -0.30 -17.46
CA PRO A 37 21.95 -0.97 -17.06
C PRO A 37 23.09 0.02 -16.81
N SER A 38 23.96 -0.28 -15.85
CA SER A 38 25.09 0.55 -15.45
C SER A 38 26.25 -0.32 -14.97
N ASP A 39 27.47 0.25 -14.92
CA ASP A 39 28.65 -0.42 -14.33
C ASP A 39 28.64 -0.38 -12.79
N ARG A 40 27.79 0.45 -12.19
CA ARG A 40 27.64 0.63 -10.74
C ARG A 40 26.21 0.97 -10.36
N TRP A 41 25.82 0.69 -9.11
CA TRP A 41 24.53 1.05 -8.57
C TRP A 41 24.47 2.55 -8.32
N ILE A 42 23.51 3.23 -8.94
CA ILE A 42 23.29 4.68 -8.80
C ILE A 42 21.80 4.91 -8.65
N PHE A 43 21.39 5.61 -7.60
CA PHE A 43 20.03 6.07 -7.41
C PHE A 43 20.03 7.58 -7.30
N SER A 44 19.13 8.22 -8.05
CA SER A 44 18.90 9.66 -7.97
C SER A 44 17.41 9.91 -7.78
N HIS A 45 17.08 10.93 -6.99
CA HIS A 45 15.71 11.21 -6.57
C HIS A 45 15.27 12.58 -7.10
N ARG A 46 14.16 12.62 -7.85
CA ARG A 46 13.58 13.85 -8.42
C ARG A 46 12.51 14.48 -7.52
N SER A 47 11.92 13.74 -6.59
CA SER A 47 10.88 14.24 -5.68
C SER A 47 11.40 14.42 -4.25
N ALA A 48 10.97 15.50 -3.59
CA ALA A 48 11.39 15.82 -2.22
C ALA A 48 10.97 14.76 -1.19
N LEU A 49 9.92 13.98 -1.49
CA LEU A 49 9.47 12.87 -0.66
C LEU A 49 10.52 11.76 -0.53
N LEU A 50 11.45 11.64 -1.49
CA LEU A 50 12.48 10.61 -1.51
C LEU A 50 13.81 11.07 -0.89
N ASN A 51 13.88 12.31 -0.38
CA ASN A 51 15.09 12.86 0.22
C ASN A 51 15.58 12.02 1.41
N GLY A 52 16.89 11.77 1.46
CA GLY A 52 17.53 11.02 2.54
C GLY A 52 17.56 9.50 2.34
N LEU A 53 16.99 8.99 1.24
CA LEU A 53 17.17 7.59 0.85
C LEU A 53 18.61 7.35 0.33
N PRO A 54 19.16 6.13 0.47
CA PRO A 54 20.49 5.80 -0.05
C PRO A 54 20.60 6.01 -1.57
N GLU A 55 21.72 6.52 -2.05
CA GLU A 55 21.97 6.76 -3.49
C GLU A 55 22.75 5.61 -4.17
N ASP A 56 22.96 4.50 -3.45
CA ASP A 56 23.80 3.36 -3.83
C ASP A 56 23.07 2.02 -3.66
N ASP A 57 23.82 0.93 -3.62
CA ASP A 57 23.30 -0.42 -3.58
C ASP A 57 22.63 -0.83 -2.25
N ARG A 58 22.61 0.08 -1.26
CA ARG A 58 21.82 -0.03 -0.03
C ARG A 58 20.37 0.43 -0.23
N HIS A 59 20.04 1.06 -1.36
CA HIS A 59 18.67 1.46 -1.69
C HIS A 59 17.77 0.22 -1.72
N LEU A 60 16.54 0.31 -1.17
CA LEU A 60 15.65 -0.85 -1.02
C LEU A 60 15.39 -1.59 -2.35
N ILE A 61 15.15 -0.85 -3.44
CA ILE A 61 15.03 -1.42 -4.80
C ILE A 61 16.25 -2.28 -5.17
N ALA A 62 17.49 -1.83 -4.89
CA ALA A 62 18.70 -2.62 -5.17
C ALA A 62 18.75 -3.89 -4.31
N VAL A 63 18.47 -3.76 -3.01
CA VAL A 63 18.47 -4.89 -2.07
C VAL A 63 17.48 -5.96 -2.52
N VAL A 64 16.27 -5.54 -2.89
CA VAL A 64 15.21 -6.44 -3.37
C VAL A 64 15.62 -7.05 -4.71
N ALA A 65 16.06 -6.25 -5.67
CA ALA A 65 16.44 -6.75 -7.00
C ALA A 65 17.56 -7.80 -6.92
N LYS A 66 18.59 -7.56 -6.10
CA LYS A 66 19.70 -8.52 -5.88
C LYS A 66 19.20 -9.82 -5.26
N LYS A 67 18.36 -9.75 -4.22
CA LYS A 67 17.79 -10.94 -3.57
C LYS A 67 16.89 -11.72 -4.52
N THR A 68 16.05 -11.04 -5.29
CA THR A 68 15.17 -11.65 -6.30
C THR A 68 15.96 -12.41 -7.36
N ALA A 69 17.01 -11.82 -7.93
CA ALA A 69 17.87 -12.50 -8.90
C ALA A 69 18.61 -13.70 -8.29
N ALA A 70 19.09 -13.57 -7.05
CA ALA A 70 19.80 -14.64 -6.35
C ALA A 70 18.95 -15.91 -6.15
N LEU A 71 17.62 -15.79 -6.05
CA LEU A 71 16.71 -16.96 -5.97
C LEU A 71 16.73 -17.82 -7.24
N ARG A 72 17.18 -17.29 -8.37
CA ARG A 72 17.40 -18.02 -9.62
C ARG A 72 18.88 -18.35 -9.85
N GLY A 73 19.75 -18.10 -8.88
CA GLY A 73 21.19 -18.25 -9.04
C GLY A 73 21.81 -17.26 -10.04
N VAL A 74 21.13 -16.13 -10.29
CA VAL A 74 21.59 -15.08 -11.21
C VAL A 74 22.11 -13.90 -10.39
N GLU A 75 23.22 -13.32 -10.81
CA GLU A 75 23.70 -12.06 -10.27
C GLU A 75 22.98 -10.89 -10.94
N MET A 76 22.39 -10.01 -10.14
CA MET A 76 21.71 -8.83 -10.66
C MET A 76 22.76 -7.81 -11.18
N PRO A 77 22.73 -7.43 -12.47
CA PRO A 77 23.63 -6.38 -12.96
C PRO A 77 23.31 -5.03 -12.28
N PRO A 78 24.32 -4.19 -12.01
CA PRO A 78 24.06 -2.85 -11.48
C PRO A 78 23.20 -2.01 -12.42
N ILE A 79 22.42 -1.11 -11.83
CA ILE A 79 21.54 -0.20 -12.55
C ILE A 79 21.81 1.25 -12.16
N GLU A 80 21.55 2.15 -13.09
CA GLU A 80 21.31 3.56 -12.81
C GLU A 80 19.80 3.77 -12.83
N ALA A 81 19.26 4.30 -11.72
CA ALA A 81 17.85 4.55 -11.53
C ALA A 81 17.59 6.01 -11.16
N VAL A 82 16.58 6.60 -11.79
CA VAL A 82 16.05 7.92 -11.46
C VAL A 82 14.62 7.77 -10.98
N LEU A 83 14.36 8.18 -9.74
CA LEU A 83 13.11 7.94 -9.06
C LEU A 83 12.30 9.23 -8.92
N GLU A 84 11.00 9.11 -9.13
CA GLU A 84 10.01 10.14 -8.81
C GLU A 84 8.85 9.46 -8.08
N SER A 85 8.39 10.06 -6.98
CA SER A 85 7.25 9.52 -6.24
C SER A 85 6.42 10.63 -5.63
N ASP A 86 5.11 10.48 -5.72
CA ASP A 86 4.09 11.24 -5.00
C ASP A 86 3.53 10.46 -3.78
N ILE A 87 4.15 9.33 -3.42
CA ILE A 87 3.77 8.49 -2.26
C ILE A 87 4.50 9.00 -1.02
N PRO A 88 3.80 9.52 0.00
CA PRO A 88 4.42 9.96 1.24
C PRO A 88 5.11 8.79 1.99
N LEU A 89 6.41 8.95 2.29
CA LEU A 89 7.19 7.95 3.03
C LEU A 89 6.69 7.79 4.46
N ALA A 90 6.67 6.54 4.96
CA ALA A 90 6.33 6.22 6.35
C ALA A 90 5.00 6.87 6.84
N ARG A 91 4.02 7.00 5.94
CA ARG A 91 2.67 7.54 6.25
C ARG A 91 1.54 6.50 6.15
N GLY A 92 1.83 5.22 5.94
CA GLY A 92 0.79 4.18 5.79
C GLY A 92 0.15 4.12 4.39
N LEU A 93 0.84 4.64 3.37
CA LEU A 93 0.40 4.66 1.96
C LEU A 93 1.21 3.72 1.06
N GLY A 94 1.75 2.62 1.61
CA GLY A 94 2.34 1.56 0.79
C GLY A 94 3.67 1.91 0.09
N SER A 95 4.40 2.93 0.53
CA SER A 95 5.66 3.33 -0.12
C SER A 95 6.73 2.22 -0.14
N SER A 96 6.88 1.48 0.96
CA SER A 96 7.80 0.31 1.03
C SER A 96 7.39 -0.77 0.04
N ALA A 97 6.11 -1.15 0.05
CA ALA A 97 5.56 -2.16 -0.84
C ALA A 97 5.72 -1.79 -2.33
N ALA A 98 5.50 -0.53 -2.70
CA ALA A 98 5.75 -0.03 -4.06
C ALA A 98 7.24 -0.15 -4.45
N ALA A 99 8.16 0.16 -3.53
CA ALA A 99 9.60 0.01 -3.77
C ALA A 99 10.04 -1.46 -3.86
N ILE A 100 9.44 -2.36 -3.07
CA ILE A 100 9.69 -3.81 -3.14
C ILE A 100 9.17 -4.36 -4.47
N ALA A 101 7.92 -4.02 -4.84
CA ALA A 101 7.35 -4.39 -6.14
C ALA A 101 8.23 -3.87 -7.29
N ALA A 102 8.74 -2.64 -7.22
CA ALA A 102 9.67 -2.11 -8.21
C ALA A 102 10.97 -2.93 -8.29
N GLY A 103 11.58 -3.30 -7.16
CA GLY A 103 12.77 -4.14 -7.14
C GLY A 103 12.56 -5.53 -7.74
N ILE A 104 11.40 -6.16 -7.48
CA ILE A 104 11.01 -7.45 -8.05
C ILE A 104 10.85 -7.33 -9.57
N GLU A 105 10.10 -6.35 -10.06
CA GLU A 105 9.85 -6.13 -11.48
C GLU A 105 11.12 -5.77 -12.27
N ILE A 106 11.97 -4.93 -11.69
CA ILE A 106 13.25 -4.56 -12.30
C ILE A 106 14.16 -5.79 -12.42
N ALA A 107 14.25 -6.63 -11.37
CA ALA A 107 15.03 -7.86 -11.44
C ALA A 107 14.44 -8.84 -12.46
N ASP A 108 13.13 -9.06 -12.42
CA ASP A 108 12.45 -9.96 -13.35
C ASP A 108 12.74 -9.61 -14.82
N LYS A 109 12.64 -8.31 -15.14
CA LYS A 109 12.87 -7.81 -16.50
C LYS A 109 14.35 -7.79 -16.89
N LEU A 110 15.23 -7.21 -16.07
CA LEU A 110 16.63 -6.97 -16.46
C LEU A 110 17.53 -8.20 -16.30
N ALA A 111 17.21 -9.09 -15.36
CA ALA A 111 17.91 -10.37 -15.21
C ALA A 111 17.21 -11.54 -15.94
N GLY A 112 16.07 -11.29 -16.59
CA GLY A 112 15.38 -12.26 -17.45
C GLY A 112 14.82 -13.47 -16.69
N LEU A 113 14.29 -13.25 -15.49
CA LEU A 113 13.95 -14.31 -14.54
C LEU A 113 12.65 -15.05 -14.87
N GLN A 114 11.73 -14.40 -15.59
CA GLN A 114 10.43 -14.94 -15.99
C GLN A 114 9.61 -15.44 -14.80
N LEU A 115 9.52 -14.62 -13.75
CA LEU A 115 8.79 -14.93 -12.54
C LEU A 115 7.28 -15.00 -12.81
N THR A 116 6.63 -16.00 -12.23
CA THR A 116 5.17 -16.07 -12.15
C THR A 116 4.63 -15.09 -11.08
N ASP A 117 3.35 -14.73 -11.17
CA ASP A 117 2.71 -13.86 -10.18
C ASP A 117 2.79 -14.43 -8.76
N ALA A 118 2.63 -15.76 -8.60
CA ALA A 118 2.77 -16.41 -7.30
C ALA A 118 4.20 -16.28 -6.74
N GLU A 119 5.22 -16.35 -7.58
CA GLU A 119 6.61 -16.15 -7.15
C GLU A 119 6.88 -14.69 -6.78
N LYS A 120 6.36 -13.73 -7.55
CA LYS A 120 6.46 -12.30 -7.23
C LYS A 120 5.80 -12.01 -5.87
N LEU A 121 4.62 -12.57 -5.63
CA LEU A 121 3.93 -12.46 -4.35
C LEU A 121 4.76 -13.05 -3.21
N ASN A 122 5.25 -14.29 -3.35
CA ASN A 122 6.03 -14.94 -2.30
C ASN A 122 7.30 -14.16 -1.95
N ILE A 123 8.01 -13.65 -2.96
CA ILE A 123 9.19 -12.81 -2.75
C ILE A 123 8.79 -11.54 -1.99
N GLY A 124 7.74 -10.87 -2.44
CA GLY A 124 7.22 -9.67 -1.82
C GLY A 124 6.80 -9.87 -0.35
N ASP A 125 6.06 -10.93 -0.07
CA ASP A 125 5.61 -11.30 1.27
C ASP A 125 6.80 -11.57 2.21
N GLN A 126 7.89 -12.16 1.73
CA GLN A 126 9.10 -12.36 2.53
C GLN A 126 9.78 -11.05 2.97
N PHE A 127 9.58 -9.95 2.23
CA PHE A 127 10.10 -8.63 2.63
C PHE A 127 9.16 -7.88 3.57
N GLU A 128 7.85 -7.91 3.34
CA GLU A 128 6.86 -7.18 4.15
C GLU A 128 6.39 -7.96 5.40
N GLY A 129 6.36 -9.29 5.30
CA GLY A 129 5.78 -10.21 6.28
C GLY A 129 4.25 -10.35 6.20
N HIS A 130 3.61 -9.68 5.24
CA HIS A 130 2.18 -9.79 4.95
C HIS A 130 1.89 -9.43 3.47
N PRO A 131 0.83 -10.01 2.87
CA PRO A 131 0.59 -9.93 1.43
C PRO A 131 -0.27 -8.72 1.00
N ASP A 132 -0.82 -7.95 1.93
CA ASP A 132 -1.83 -6.93 1.65
C ASP A 132 -1.32 -5.77 0.77
N ASN A 133 -0.32 -5.01 1.22
CA ASN A 133 0.25 -3.88 0.49
C ASN A 133 1.03 -4.35 -0.72
N ILE A 134 1.85 -5.39 -0.56
CA ILE A 134 2.71 -5.90 -1.63
C ILE A 134 1.89 -6.53 -2.74
N GLY A 135 0.83 -7.29 -2.39
CA GLY A 135 -0.12 -7.83 -3.34
C GLY A 135 -0.90 -6.74 -4.08
N ALA A 136 -1.37 -5.72 -3.36
CA ALA A 136 -2.02 -4.57 -4.01
C ALA A 136 -1.06 -3.84 -4.97
N SER A 137 0.18 -3.61 -4.55
CA SER A 137 1.20 -2.91 -5.36
C SER A 137 1.62 -3.72 -6.60
N LEU A 138 1.66 -5.06 -6.49
CA LEU A 138 2.04 -5.97 -7.59
C LEU A 138 0.89 -6.25 -8.57
N PHE A 139 -0.35 -6.33 -8.10
CA PHE A 139 -1.46 -6.83 -8.92
C PHE A 139 -2.54 -5.79 -9.19
N GLY A 140 -2.52 -4.67 -8.47
CA GLY A 140 -3.54 -3.65 -8.52
C GLY A 140 -4.89 -4.10 -7.99
N GLY A 141 -5.81 -3.14 -7.88
CA GLY A 141 -7.16 -3.32 -7.40
C GLY A 141 -7.21 -3.65 -5.92
N MET A 142 -8.34 -4.24 -5.51
CA MET A 142 -8.54 -4.75 -4.18
C MET A 142 -8.06 -6.20 -4.12
N VAL A 143 -7.35 -6.57 -3.06
CA VAL A 143 -6.82 -7.91 -2.85
C VAL A 143 -7.17 -8.43 -1.47
N CYS A 144 -7.28 -9.74 -1.35
CA CYS A 144 -7.42 -10.46 -0.09
C CYS A 144 -6.40 -11.60 -0.09
N GLY A 145 -5.45 -11.57 0.84
CA GLY A 145 -4.38 -12.56 0.89
C GLY A 145 -4.12 -13.10 2.29
N VAL A 146 -3.28 -14.12 2.34
CA VAL A 146 -2.80 -14.75 3.58
C VAL A 146 -1.33 -15.15 3.41
N SER A 147 -0.51 -14.87 4.41
CA SER A 147 0.83 -15.44 4.53
C SER A 147 0.76 -16.76 5.28
N LEU A 148 1.31 -17.82 4.69
CA LEU A 148 1.34 -19.20 5.20
C LEU A 148 2.77 -19.61 5.60
N GLY A 149 3.60 -18.63 5.96
CA GLY A 149 5.01 -18.83 6.32
C GLY A 149 5.93 -18.77 5.11
N GLU A 150 6.13 -19.90 4.42
CA GLU A 150 7.03 -19.95 3.25
C GLU A 150 6.36 -19.47 1.95
N THR A 151 5.03 -19.49 1.92
CA THR A 151 4.22 -19.10 0.75
C THR A 151 3.13 -18.13 1.16
N ALA A 152 2.66 -17.32 0.22
CA ALA A 152 1.49 -16.50 0.34
C ALA A 152 0.46 -16.84 -0.74
N GLU A 153 -0.80 -16.73 -0.40
CA GLU A 153 -1.92 -16.83 -1.34
C GLU A 153 -2.66 -15.50 -1.39
N LEU A 154 -3.16 -15.14 -2.57
CA LEU A 154 -3.87 -13.90 -2.79
C LEU A 154 -4.91 -14.03 -3.87
N LEU A 155 -6.08 -13.45 -3.61
CA LEU A 155 -7.15 -13.30 -4.58
C LEU A 155 -7.38 -11.82 -4.85
N LYS A 156 -7.47 -11.47 -6.13
CA LYS A 156 -7.90 -10.15 -6.58
C LYS A 156 -9.43 -10.11 -6.58
N LEU A 157 -9.98 -9.10 -5.93
CA LEU A 157 -11.41 -8.82 -5.85
C LEU A 157 -11.81 -7.81 -6.93
N PRO A 158 -13.11 -7.72 -7.30
CA PRO A 158 -13.60 -6.64 -8.15
C PRO A 158 -13.22 -5.27 -7.57
N ALA A 159 -12.76 -4.36 -8.44
CA ALA A 159 -12.42 -3.02 -8.03
C ALA A 159 -13.68 -2.29 -7.51
N PRO A 160 -13.66 -1.74 -6.28
CA PRO A 160 -14.82 -1.04 -5.75
C PRO A 160 -15.01 0.32 -6.45
N ASP A 161 -16.27 0.68 -6.73
CA ASP A 161 -16.66 1.98 -7.27
C ASP A 161 -16.94 2.97 -6.13
N ILE A 162 -15.86 3.52 -5.58
CA ILE A 162 -15.85 4.37 -4.39
C ILE A 162 -14.89 5.56 -4.60
N ASP A 163 -15.12 6.64 -3.85
CA ASP A 163 -14.13 7.70 -3.68
C ASP A 163 -13.27 7.41 -2.45
N LEU A 164 -11.97 7.66 -2.57
CA LEU A 164 -11.00 7.55 -1.48
C LEU A 164 -10.45 8.94 -1.14
N ILE A 165 -10.41 9.27 0.15
CA ILE A 165 -9.86 10.52 0.65
C ILE A 165 -8.85 10.19 1.74
N ALA A 166 -7.59 10.51 1.49
CA ALA A 166 -6.52 10.35 2.47
C ALA A 166 -6.23 11.68 3.15
N LEU A 167 -6.40 11.72 4.46
CA LEU A 167 -5.90 12.79 5.32
C LEU A 167 -4.54 12.35 5.87
N VAL A 168 -3.48 13.03 5.46
CA VAL A 168 -2.09 12.64 5.71
C VAL A 168 -1.45 13.61 6.71
N PRO A 169 -1.25 13.21 7.97
CA PRO A 169 -0.55 14.05 8.94
C PRO A 169 0.91 14.29 8.56
N SER A 170 1.43 15.47 8.91
CA SER A 170 2.81 15.87 8.62
C SER A 170 3.88 15.09 9.40
N TYR A 171 3.51 14.25 10.37
CA TYR A 171 4.45 13.46 11.17
C TYR A 171 4.48 11.98 10.76
N GLU A 172 5.61 11.32 11.02
CA GLU A 172 5.80 9.89 10.79
C GLU A 172 5.26 9.07 11.95
N LEU A 173 4.69 7.91 11.63
CA LEU A 173 4.45 6.85 12.60
C LEU A 173 5.20 5.62 12.12
N LYS A 174 6.23 5.21 12.86
CA LYS A 174 7.01 4.03 12.49
C LYS A 174 6.13 2.80 12.57
N THR A 175 6.22 1.92 11.57
CA THR A 175 5.48 0.66 11.53
C THR A 175 5.75 -0.19 12.78
N GLU A 176 6.98 -0.16 13.29
CA GLU A 176 7.37 -0.84 14.53
C GLU A 176 6.60 -0.31 15.74
N ASP A 177 6.54 1.01 15.93
CA ASP A 177 5.78 1.63 17.04
C ASP A 177 4.30 1.29 16.95
N ALA A 178 3.72 1.32 15.74
CA ALA A 178 2.34 0.94 15.49
C ALA A 178 2.06 -0.57 15.65
N ARG A 179 3.08 -1.43 15.56
CA ARG A 179 2.98 -2.87 15.88
C ARG A 179 3.16 -3.12 17.38
N ASN A 180 4.03 -2.37 18.05
CA ASN A 180 4.33 -2.52 19.48
C ASN A 180 3.15 -2.20 20.41
N VAL A 181 2.17 -1.41 19.94
CA VAL A 181 0.94 -1.14 20.70
C VAL A 181 -0.08 -2.27 20.66
N LEU A 182 0.09 -3.27 19.79
CA LEU A 182 -0.83 -4.40 19.67
C LEU A 182 -0.64 -5.38 20.83
N PRO A 183 -1.72 -5.97 21.35
CA PRO A 183 -1.61 -6.96 22.42
C PRO A 183 -0.97 -8.25 21.87
N ALA A 184 -0.22 -8.95 22.73
CA ALA A 184 0.35 -10.26 22.37
C ALA A 184 -0.71 -11.36 22.14
N SER A 185 -1.95 -11.14 22.61
CA SER A 185 -3.06 -12.08 22.45
C SER A 185 -4.40 -11.36 22.44
N PHE A 186 -5.35 -11.87 21.66
CA PHE A 186 -6.73 -11.39 21.65
C PHE A 186 -7.65 -12.31 22.46
N ALA A 187 -8.67 -11.74 23.09
CA ALA A 187 -9.71 -12.54 23.71
C ALA A 187 -10.44 -13.35 22.63
N ARG A 188 -10.86 -14.58 22.96
CA ARG A 188 -11.60 -15.45 22.02
C ARG A 188 -12.80 -14.75 21.40
N LYS A 189 -13.50 -13.91 22.17
CA LYS A 189 -14.66 -13.14 21.70
C LYS A 189 -14.29 -12.16 20.59
N ASP A 190 -13.16 -11.47 20.74
CA ASP A 190 -12.69 -10.48 19.78
C ASP A 190 -12.13 -11.16 18.54
N ALA A 191 -11.41 -12.28 18.69
CA ALA A 191 -10.96 -13.08 17.55
C ALA A 191 -12.12 -13.59 16.69
N VAL A 192 -13.20 -14.09 17.33
CA VAL A 192 -14.42 -14.52 16.63
C VAL A 192 -15.12 -13.33 15.97
N LEU A 193 -15.22 -12.20 16.67
CA LEU A 193 -15.86 -11.00 16.14
C LEU A 193 -15.10 -10.45 14.93
N GLY A 194 -13.79 -10.26 15.04
CA GLY A 194 -12.94 -9.79 13.96
C GLY A 194 -13.01 -10.68 12.74
N SER A 195 -12.91 -12.01 12.92
CA SER A 195 -13.08 -12.97 11.81
C SER A 195 -14.45 -12.84 11.12
N ALA A 196 -15.53 -12.77 11.90
CA ALA A 196 -16.88 -12.65 11.34
C ALA A 196 -17.08 -11.32 10.60
N VAL A 197 -16.59 -10.20 11.15
CA VAL A 197 -16.69 -8.88 10.51
C VAL A 197 -15.86 -8.84 9.23
N SER A 198 -14.65 -9.40 9.20
CA SER A 198 -13.83 -9.49 7.97
C SER A 198 -14.49 -10.32 6.88
N ASN A 199 -15.14 -11.43 7.24
CA ASN A 199 -15.88 -12.25 6.26
C ASN A 199 -17.04 -11.47 5.62
N ILE A 200 -17.81 -10.73 6.42
CA ILE A 200 -18.90 -9.88 5.90
C ILE A 200 -18.33 -8.71 5.10
N LEU A 201 -17.21 -8.12 5.51
CA LEU A 201 -16.54 -7.05 4.77
C LEU A 201 -16.21 -7.48 3.34
N VAL A 202 -15.52 -8.62 3.18
CA VAL A 202 -15.15 -9.18 1.87
C VAL A 202 -16.41 -9.49 1.05
N ALA A 203 -17.39 -10.17 1.66
CA ALA A 203 -18.64 -10.50 0.97
C ALA A 203 -19.45 -9.26 0.54
N ALA A 204 -19.40 -8.17 1.31
CA ALA A 204 -20.07 -6.92 0.99
C ALA A 204 -19.38 -6.20 -0.19
N PHE A 205 -18.05 -6.15 -0.21
CA PHE A 205 -17.31 -5.62 -1.36
C PHE A 205 -17.58 -6.42 -2.65
N MET A 206 -17.59 -7.76 -2.56
CA MET A 206 -17.90 -8.62 -3.71
C MET A 206 -19.33 -8.42 -4.24
N GLN A 207 -20.28 -8.05 -3.38
CA GLN A 207 -21.66 -7.74 -3.75
C GLN A 207 -21.90 -6.26 -4.07
N GLN A 208 -20.86 -5.42 -4.02
CA GLN A 208 -20.95 -3.97 -4.18
C GLN A 208 -21.89 -3.29 -3.16
N ASP A 209 -22.11 -3.92 -2.00
CA ASP A 209 -22.85 -3.35 -0.87
C ASP A 209 -21.90 -2.52 0.01
N TYR A 210 -21.55 -1.34 -0.49
CA TYR A 210 -20.56 -0.46 0.16
C TYR A 210 -21.05 0.12 1.49
N GLU A 211 -22.36 0.20 1.72
CA GLU A 211 -22.89 0.57 3.03
C GLU A 211 -22.59 -0.51 4.07
N THR A 212 -22.83 -1.79 3.75
CA THR A 212 -22.44 -2.89 4.64
C THR A 212 -20.93 -2.97 4.80
N ALA A 213 -20.17 -2.83 3.71
CA ALA A 213 -18.72 -2.82 3.76
C ALA A 213 -18.23 -1.73 4.73
N GLY A 214 -18.68 -0.48 4.57
CA GLY A 214 -18.29 0.62 5.45
C GLY A 214 -18.63 0.39 6.92
N ARG A 215 -19.83 -0.13 7.22
CA ARG A 215 -20.20 -0.51 8.60
C ARG A 215 -19.29 -1.59 9.19
N MET A 216 -18.77 -2.51 8.38
CA MET A 216 -17.83 -3.54 8.84
C MET A 216 -16.41 -3.01 8.97
N MET A 217 -15.97 -2.11 8.07
CA MET A 217 -14.65 -1.47 8.14
C MET A 217 -14.41 -0.78 9.49
N GLU A 218 -15.42 -0.10 10.05
CA GLU A 218 -15.31 0.60 11.34
C GLU A 218 -15.53 -0.30 12.58
N ARG A 219 -15.56 -1.62 12.40
CA ARG A 219 -15.72 -2.61 13.49
C ARG A 219 -14.45 -3.41 13.75
N ASP A 220 -13.29 -2.85 13.41
CA ASP A 220 -12.02 -3.48 13.72
C ASP A 220 -11.81 -3.63 15.23
N VAL A 221 -11.33 -4.81 15.61
CA VAL A 221 -10.97 -5.19 16.97
C VAL A 221 -9.51 -5.62 17.09
N PHE A 222 -8.78 -5.67 15.97
CA PHE A 222 -7.41 -6.17 15.93
C PHE A 222 -6.38 -5.06 16.12
N HIS A 223 -6.45 -3.96 15.36
CA HIS A 223 -5.35 -2.98 15.35
C HIS A 223 -5.80 -1.54 15.62
N GLU A 224 -6.94 -1.12 15.06
CA GLU A 224 -7.44 0.24 15.16
C GLU A 224 -7.66 0.70 16.61
N PRO A 225 -8.31 -0.07 17.52
CA PRO A 225 -8.50 0.37 18.90
C PRO A 225 -7.19 0.69 19.64
N TYR A 226 -6.09 0.03 19.25
CA TYR A 226 -4.78 0.19 19.87
C TYR A 226 -3.93 1.28 19.19
N ARG A 227 -4.15 1.54 17.90
CA ARG A 227 -3.41 2.53 17.10
C ARG A 227 -4.02 3.91 17.10
N THR A 228 -5.34 4.03 17.27
CA THR A 228 -6.03 5.33 17.27
C THR A 228 -5.47 6.35 18.27
N PRO A 229 -4.99 6.00 19.49
CA PRO A 229 -4.38 6.98 20.39
C PRO A 229 -3.09 7.62 19.84
N LEU A 230 -2.46 7.02 18.82
CA LEU A 230 -1.26 7.54 18.15
C LEU A 230 -1.59 8.54 17.03
N ILE A 231 -2.87 8.67 16.66
CA ILE A 231 -3.33 9.47 15.52
C ILE A 231 -4.35 10.50 15.99
N LYS A 232 -3.86 11.73 16.27
CA LYS A 232 -4.68 12.80 16.87
C LYS A 232 -5.86 13.21 15.97
N GLU A 233 -5.70 13.10 14.65
CA GLU A 233 -6.72 13.48 13.67
C GLU A 233 -7.83 12.44 13.52
N PHE A 234 -7.63 11.21 13.98
CA PHE A 234 -8.48 10.07 13.61
C PHE A 234 -9.95 10.24 14.01
N ALA A 235 -10.21 10.45 15.31
CA ALA A 235 -11.57 10.55 15.80
C ALA A 235 -12.32 11.77 15.21
N PRO A 236 -11.73 12.99 15.18
CA PRO A 236 -12.36 14.13 14.52
C PRO A 236 -12.61 13.90 13.02
N ALA A 237 -11.67 13.27 12.30
CA ALA A 237 -11.81 13.02 10.86
C ALA A 237 -12.94 12.03 10.57
N ARG A 238 -13.06 10.97 11.38
CA ARG A 238 -14.15 10.01 11.28
C ARG A 238 -15.52 10.64 11.51
N GLU A 239 -15.65 11.46 12.56
CA GLU A 239 -16.90 12.17 12.86
C GLU A 239 -17.30 13.11 11.72
N LEU A 240 -16.35 13.91 11.25
CA LEU A 240 -16.57 14.85 10.16
C LEU A 240 -16.94 14.11 8.86
N ALA A 241 -16.17 13.11 8.43
CA ALA A 241 -16.46 12.35 7.23
C ALA A 241 -17.86 11.71 7.28
N ARG A 242 -18.25 11.15 8.43
CA ARG A 242 -19.57 10.55 8.64
C ARG A 242 -20.69 11.58 8.48
N SER A 243 -20.54 12.80 8.97
CA SER A 243 -21.56 13.85 8.81
C SER A 243 -21.76 14.29 7.35
N TYR A 244 -20.81 13.98 6.47
CA TYR A 244 -20.89 14.22 5.02
C TYR A 244 -21.20 12.97 4.19
N GLY A 245 -21.59 11.87 4.83
CA GLY A 245 -22.07 10.66 4.17
C GLY A 245 -20.98 9.71 3.68
N ALA A 246 -19.79 9.72 4.30
CA ALA A 246 -18.80 8.67 4.09
C ALA A 246 -19.34 7.30 4.53
N TYR A 247 -18.92 6.23 3.83
CA TYR A 247 -19.20 4.85 4.22
C TYR A 247 -18.39 4.43 5.45
N ALA A 248 -17.11 4.81 5.48
CA ALA A 248 -16.21 4.52 6.59
C ALA A 248 -15.02 5.46 6.64
N THR A 249 -14.42 5.61 7.82
CA THR A 249 -13.09 6.21 8.00
C THR A 249 -12.24 5.29 8.87
N VAL A 250 -11.09 4.85 8.37
CA VAL A 250 -10.19 3.86 8.99
C VAL A 250 -8.73 4.31 8.92
N ILE A 251 -7.85 3.62 9.62
CA ILE A 251 -6.40 3.84 9.52
C ILE A 251 -5.90 3.21 8.22
N SER A 252 -5.15 3.97 7.42
CA SER A 252 -4.47 3.44 6.23
C SER A 252 -3.25 2.61 6.66
N GLY A 253 -3.34 1.28 6.54
CA GLY A 253 -2.30 0.37 7.01
C GLY A 253 -2.02 0.55 8.51
N ALA A 254 -0.78 0.96 8.84
CA ALA A 254 -0.36 1.22 10.21
C ALA A 254 -0.54 2.70 10.65
N GLY A 255 -0.94 3.58 9.74
CA GLY A 255 -1.05 5.02 9.98
C GLY A 255 0.24 5.80 9.69
N PRO A 256 0.27 7.12 9.97
CA PRO A 256 -0.79 7.88 10.63
C PRO A 256 -1.86 8.39 9.66
N THR A 257 -1.77 8.08 8.36
CA THR A 257 -2.81 8.48 7.39
C THR A 257 -4.17 7.91 7.78
N VAL A 258 -5.18 8.76 7.73
CA VAL A 258 -6.59 8.42 7.92
C VAL A 258 -7.24 8.33 6.55
N LEU A 259 -7.79 7.17 6.23
CA LEU A 259 -8.42 6.89 4.95
C LEU A 259 -9.94 6.90 5.12
N THR A 260 -10.60 7.74 4.34
CA THR A 260 -12.06 7.79 4.23
C THR A 260 -12.52 7.16 2.92
N VAL A 261 -13.49 6.26 3.01
CA VAL A 261 -14.19 5.63 1.88
C VAL A 261 -15.58 6.28 1.76
N ALA A 262 -15.90 6.78 0.58
CA ALA A 262 -17.15 7.50 0.32
C ALA A 262 -17.86 7.02 -0.95
N PRO A 263 -19.17 7.28 -1.07
CA PRO A 263 -19.88 7.09 -2.33
C PRO A 263 -19.20 7.86 -3.48
N ARG A 264 -19.20 7.27 -4.67
CA ARG A 264 -18.69 7.91 -5.88
C ARG A 264 -19.33 9.30 -6.07
N GLY A 265 -18.51 10.33 -6.28
CA GLY A 265 -18.93 11.72 -6.44
C GLY A 265 -19.07 12.52 -5.14
N LYS A 266 -18.85 11.92 -3.96
CA LYS A 266 -18.86 12.62 -2.66
C LYS A 266 -17.47 13.04 -2.18
N GLY A 267 -16.41 12.47 -2.75
CA GLY A 267 -15.04 12.65 -2.27
C GLY A 267 -14.56 14.09 -2.28
N GLN A 268 -14.89 14.85 -3.32
CA GLN A 268 -14.51 16.27 -3.39
C GLN A 268 -15.10 17.11 -2.25
N GLY A 269 -16.35 16.84 -1.89
CA GLY A 269 -17.03 17.54 -0.79
C GLY A 269 -16.35 17.25 0.55
N ILE A 270 -16.07 15.97 0.83
CA ILE A 270 -15.39 15.56 2.06
C ILE A 270 -13.97 16.10 2.11
N ALA A 271 -13.22 16.03 1.01
CA ALA A 271 -11.85 16.56 0.93
C ALA A 271 -11.80 18.07 1.24
N ALA A 272 -12.77 18.85 0.74
CA ALA A 272 -12.85 20.28 1.05
C ALA A 272 -13.09 20.53 2.56
N GLN A 273 -13.91 19.70 3.23
CA GLN A 273 -14.12 19.80 4.67
C GLN A 273 -12.85 19.42 5.45
N PHE A 274 -12.14 18.39 5.01
CA PHE A 274 -10.86 18.01 5.60
C PHE A 274 -9.82 19.13 5.48
N GLN A 275 -9.70 19.75 4.32
CA GLN A 275 -8.79 20.88 4.09
C GLN A 275 -9.10 22.07 5.01
N ALA A 276 -10.38 22.34 5.27
CA ALA A 276 -10.79 23.41 6.16
C ALA A 276 -10.56 23.09 7.65
N ALA A 277 -10.68 21.83 8.04
CA ALA A 277 -10.64 21.41 9.45
C ALA A 277 -9.25 20.99 9.96
N PHE A 278 -8.40 20.42 9.10
CA PHE A 278 -7.14 19.79 9.49
C PHE A 278 -5.92 20.55 8.97
N ASN A 279 -5.62 21.68 9.60
CA ASN A 279 -4.40 22.45 9.30
C ASN A 279 -3.13 21.62 9.54
N GLY A 280 -2.20 21.64 8.58
CA GLY A 280 -0.93 20.91 8.67
C GLY A 280 -1.00 19.43 8.31
N CYS A 281 -2.10 19.01 7.67
CA CYS A 281 -2.24 17.73 7.00
C CYS A 281 -2.43 17.96 5.50
N ASP A 282 -1.89 17.05 4.68
CA ASP A 282 -2.24 16.99 3.26
C ASP A 282 -3.56 16.23 3.09
N VAL A 283 -4.36 16.65 2.11
CA VAL A 283 -5.63 15.99 1.77
C VAL A 283 -5.58 15.55 0.33
N LEU A 284 -5.55 14.24 0.11
CA LEU A 284 -5.43 13.62 -1.20
C LEU A 284 -6.74 12.95 -1.59
N GLN A 285 -7.25 13.28 -2.77
CA GLN A 285 -8.32 12.51 -3.40
C GLN A 285 -7.68 11.44 -4.27
N LEU A 286 -8.05 10.20 -4.01
CA LEU A 286 -7.45 9.02 -4.60
C LEU A 286 -8.52 8.24 -5.37
N SER A 287 -8.11 7.63 -6.48
CA SER A 287 -8.93 6.66 -7.21
C SER A 287 -8.34 5.27 -7.04
N VAL A 288 -9.18 4.25 -7.01
CA VAL A 288 -8.71 2.85 -7.06
C VAL A 288 -7.92 2.65 -8.34
N ASP A 289 -6.70 2.14 -8.20
CA ASP A 289 -5.90 1.71 -9.35
C ASP A 289 -6.12 0.22 -9.54
N SER A 290 -6.65 -0.19 -10.68
CA SER A 290 -6.91 -1.60 -10.98
C SER A 290 -5.70 -2.33 -11.56
N LYS A 291 -4.61 -1.62 -11.87
CA LYS A 291 -3.41 -2.15 -12.49
C LYS A 291 -2.28 -2.25 -11.47
N GLY A 292 -1.43 -3.27 -11.64
CA GLY A 292 -0.17 -3.39 -10.93
C GLY A 292 0.94 -2.56 -11.61
N PRO A 293 2.20 -2.98 -11.50
CA PRO A 293 3.33 -2.34 -12.16
C PRO A 293 3.17 -2.30 -13.68
N GLU A 294 3.42 -1.13 -14.28
CA GLU A 294 3.38 -0.93 -15.72
C GLU A 294 4.75 -0.45 -16.24
N TRP A 295 5.30 -1.19 -17.20
CA TRP A 295 6.45 -0.74 -17.98
C TRP A 295 5.99 0.15 -19.13
N ILE A 296 6.22 1.45 -19.01
CA ILE A 296 5.89 2.45 -20.02
C ILE A 296 7.02 2.45 -21.06
N GLN A 297 6.65 2.23 -22.33
CA GLN A 297 7.59 2.42 -23.44
C GLN A 297 7.88 3.91 -23.57
N THR A 298 9.09 4.33 -23.21
CA THR A 298 9.64 5.62 -23.59
C THR A 298 9.99 5.51 -25.07
N GLY A 299 9.25 6.20 -25.95
CA GLY A 299 9.51 6.19 -27.38
C GLY A 299 10.95 6.60 -27.69
N GLU A 300 11.57 5.91 -28.66
CA GLU A 300 12.81 6.35 -29.31
C GLU A 300 12.61 7.63 -30.11
#